data_AF-A0A4Q7VMB2-F1
#
_entry.id   AF-A0A4Q7VMB2-F1
#
_cell.length_a   1.000
_cell.length_b   1.000
_cell.length_c   1.000
_cell.angle_alpha   90.00
_cell.angle_beta   90.00
_cell.angle_gamma   90.00
#
_symmetry.space_group_name_H-M   'P 1'
#
loop_
_entity.id
_entity.type
_entity.pdbx_description
1 polymer ?
#
loop_
_entity_poly.entity_id
_entity_poly.type
_entity_poly.pdbx_seq_one_letter_code
_entity_poly.pdbx_strand_id
1 'polypeptide(L)'
;MKTKITTCIVVALMLFSGMSQAQKRNRADRMQKACIQLTDQQKQELRSARIEFAKATLDVKNELNELRAYQRTLMSAENLDERKIFVNIDKMTALEKQLMEEQINRRLATKGLWCDEQCNFNNRRGDHPMMRNQNMKPGRDRMHRGKRADQIFRKGKGCTNGLGLSEKQEEQMQELRMAHQNATQNLREEMQELRLKQKHLLNDEKPNKNDILGNLDRISSIQNQLAKERVKNQKEIRNILDKDQLVLFLSRPHRMQKNGKARMSKCF
;
A
#
# COMPACT_ATOMS: atom_id res chain seq x y z
N MET A 1 -25.98 -46.76 23.89
CA MET A 1 -25.70 -45.32 24.15
C MET A 1 -24.72 -44.68 23.16
N LYS A 2 -23.77 -45.41 22.57
CA LYS A 2 -22.76 -44.85 21.65
C LYS A 2 -23.32 -44.28 20.33
N THR A 3 -24.43 -44.81 19.82
CA THR A 3 -25.05 -44.39 18.54
C THR A 3 -25.84 -43.07 18.61
N LYS A 4 -26.29 -42.65 19.80
CA LYS A 4 -27.03 -41.38 19.97
C LYS A 4 -26.11 -40.16 20.04
N ILE A 5 -24.83 -40.35 20.39
CA ILE A 5 -23.84 -39.26 20.49
C ILE A 5 -23.33 -38.88 19.10
N THR A 6 -23.15 -39.86 18.21
CA THR A 6 -22.62 -39.63 16.86
C THR A 6 -23.58 -38.84 15.96
N THR A 7 -24.89 -39.08 16.06
CA THR A 7 -25.91 -38.34 15.30
C THR A 7 -26.00 -36.87 15.70
N CYS A 8 -25.86 -36.54 17.00
CA CYS A 8 -25.85 -35.14 17.46
C CYS A 8 -24.63 -34.35 16.93
N ILE A 9 -23.47 -35.00 16.79
CA ILE A 9 -22.24 -34.34 16.29
C ILE A 9 -22.34 -34.02 14.78
N VAL A 10 -22.94 -34.90 13.99
CA VAL A 10 -23.10 -34.70 12.53
C VAL A 10 -24.11 -33.58 12.22
N VAL A 11 -25.22 -33.50 12.97
CA VAL A 11 -26.22 -32.42 12.82
C VAL A 11 -25.64 -31.06 13.22
N ALA A 12 -24.82 -31.00 14.28
CA ALA A 12 -24.14 -29.77 14.68
C ALA A 12 -23.15 -29.27 13.60
N LEU A 13 -22.37 -30.15 12.97
CA LEU A 13 -21.43 -29.80 11.90
C LEU A 13 -22.12 -29.26 10.62
N MET A 14 -23.35 -29.68 10.32
CA MET A 14 -24.13 -29.14 9.19
C MET A 14 -24.70 -27.74 9.48
N LEU A 15 -24.98 -27.40 10.73
CA LEU A 15 -25.52 -26.08 11.10
C LEU A 15 -24.46 -24.96 11.09
N PHE A 16 -23.19 -25.28 11.36
CA PHE A 16 -22.11 -24.28 11.33
C PHE A 16 -21.57 -23.98 9.92
N SER A 17 -21.79 -24.86 8.94
CA SER A 17 -21.36 -24.65 7.54
C SER A 17 -22.33 -23.77 6.74
N GLY A 18 -23.62 -23.71 7.10
CA GLY A 18 -24.64 -22.88 6.42
C GLY A 18 -24.51 -21.37 6.67
N MET A 19 -24.12 -20.94 7.87
CA MET A 19 -24.06 -19.51 8.21
C MET A 19 -22.92 -18.76 7.49
N SER A 20 -21.82 -19.45 7.15
CA SER A 20 -20.69 -18.85 6.42
C SER A 20 -21.03 -18.57 4.94
N GLN A 21 -21.90 -19.38 4.33
CA GLN A 21 -22.34 -19.17 2.95
C GLN A 21 -23.42 -18.08 2.83
N ALA A 22 -24.30 -17.94 3.83
CA ALA A 22 -25.33 -16.89 3.86
C ALA A 22 -24.74 -15.46 3.97
N GLN A 23 -23.65 -15.26 4.73
CA GLN A 23 -22.94 -13.98 4.79
C GLN A 23 -22.25 -13.60 3.47
N LYS A 24 -21.75 -14.57 2.70
CA LYS A 24 -21.14 -14.31 1.38
C LYS A 24 -22.19 -13.91 0.34
N ARG A 25 -23.34 -14.57 0.33
CA ARG A 25 -24.47 -14.23 -0.57
C ARG A 25 -25.02 -12.83 -0.29
N ASN A 26 -25.20 -12.46 0.98
CA ASN A 26 -25.67 -11.11 1.33
C ASN A 26 -24.69 -9.99 0.95
N ARG A 27 -23.38 -10.26 0.88
CA ARG A 27 -22.40 -9.26 0.43
C ARG A 27 -22.39 -9.12 -1.09
N ALA A 28 -22.49 -10.23 -1.82
CA ALA A 28 -22.62 -10.22 -3.27
C ALA A 28 -23.93 -9.53 -3.69
N ASP A 29 -25.06 -9.88 -3.06
CA ASP A 29 -26.37 -9.27 -3.35
C ASP A 29 -26.44 -7.78 -2.97
N ARG A 30 -25.82 -7.35 -1.86
CA ARG A 30 -25.72 -5.92 -1.54
C ARG A 30 -24.81 -5.17 -2.51
N MET A 31 -23.72 -5.78 -2.95
CA MET A 31 -22.86 -5.19 -3.99
C MET A 31 -23.54 -5.18 -5.36
N GLN A 32 -24.40 -6.14 -5.64
CA GLN A 32 -25.17 -6.25 -6.89
C GLN A 32 -26.39 -5.31 -6.88
N LYS A 33 -27.06 -5.10 -5.74
CA LYS A 33 -28.15 -4.13 -5.57
C LYS A 33 -27.68 -2.68 -5.48
N ALA A 34 -26.45 -2.42 -4.99
CA ALA A 34 -25.84 -1.09 -5.01
C ALA A 34 -24.99 -0.84 -6.27
N CYS A 35 -24.85 -1.84 -7.15
CA CYS A 35 -24.29 -1.64 -8.48
C CYS A 35 -25.36 -0.96 -9.33
N ILE A 36 -25.27 0.36 -9.41
CA ILE A 36 -26.04 1.12 -10.39
C ILE A 36 -25.71 0.52 -11.75
N GLN A 37 -26.73 0.01 -12.43
CA GLN A 37 -26.56 -0.73 -13.69
C GLN A 37 -25.97 0.23 -14.72
N LEU A 38 -24.75 -0.03 -15.16
CA LEU A 38 -24.14 0.69 -16.28
C LEU A 38 -24.87 0.28 -17.56
N THR A 39 -25.16 1.25 -18.42
CA THR A 39 -25.64 0.96 -19.78
C THR A 39 -24.54 0.23 -20.57
N ASP A 40 -24.91 -0.50 -21.60
CA ASP A 40 -23.92 -1.22 -22.42
C ASP A 40 -22.97 -0.26 -23.13
N GLN A 41 -23.44 0.92 -23.51
CA GLN A 41 -22.62 2.01 -24.03
C GLN A 41 -21.58 2.48 -22.99
N GLN A 42 -21.99 2.77 -21.75
CA GLN A 42 -21.06 3.14 -20.67
C GLN A 42 -20.02 2.06 -20.41
N LYS A 43 -20.40 0.77 -20.44
CA LYS A 43 -19.45 -0.35 -20.29
C LYS A 43 -18.42 -0.38 -21.41
N GLN A 44 -18.84 -0.12 -22.65
CA GLN A 44 -17.96 -0.11 -23.81
C GLN A 44 -16.95 1.05 -23.73
N GLU A 45 -17.39 2.25 -23.36
CA GLU A 45 -16.53 3.43 -23.18
C GLU A 45 -15.55 3.26 -22.01
N LEU A 46 -15.98 2.67 -20.88
CA LEU A 46 -15.08 2.35 -19.78
C LEU A 46 -14.05 1.29 -20.18
N ARG A 47 -14.42 0.34 -21.06
CA ARG A 47 -13.51 -0.68 -21.57
C ARG A 47 -12.48 -0.07 -22.53
N SER A 48 -12.88 0.82 -23.44
CA SER A 48 -11.95 1.51 -24.34
C SER A 48 -10.96 2.37 -23.56
N ALA A 49 -11.44 3.19 -22.62
CA ALA A 49 -10.56 4.01 -21.76
C ALA A 49 -9.55 3.18 -20.94
N ARG A 50 -9.93 1.97 -20.50
CA ARG A 50 -9.01 1.03 -19.84
C ARG A 50 -7.94 0.49 -20.78
N ILE A 51 -8.32 0.13 -22.01
CA ILE A 51 -7.39 -0.38 -23.02
C ILE A 51 -6.41 0.71 -23.43
N GLU A 52 -6.89 1.93 -23.67
CA GLU A 52 -6.05 3.09 -24.02
C GLU A 52 -5.03 3.38 -22.92
N PHE A 53 -5.48 3.48 -21.66
CA PHE A 53 -4.57 3.63 -20.53
C PHE A 53 -3.57 2.47 -20.41
N ALA A 54 -4.01 1.23 -20.66
CA ALA A 54 -3.11 0.07 -20.60
C ALA A 54 -2.02 0.15 -21.67
N LYS A 55 -2.36 0.59 -22.89
CA LYS A 55 -1.42 0.83 -23.98
C LYS A 55 -0.46 1.97 -23.63
N ALA A 56 -0.98 3.13 -23.23
CA ALA A 56 -0.19 4.32 -22.92
C ALA A 56 0.80 4.11 -21.75
N THR A 57 0.47 3.22 -20.81
CA THR A 57 1.30 2.97 -19.62
C THR A 57 2.14 1.71 -19.68
N LEU A 58 2.09 0.93 -20.77
CA LEU A 58 2.81 -0.35 -20.86
C LEU A 58 4.33 -0.13 -20.80
N ASP A 59 4.85 0.71 -21.68
CA ASP A 59 6.29 0.95 -21.80
C ASP A 59 6.84 1.65 -20.55
N VAL A 60 6.11 2.65 -20.05
CA VAL A 60 6.44 3.37 -18.80
C VAL A 60 6.55 2.40 -17.61
N LYS A 61 5.66 1.40 -17.52
CA LYS A 61 5.71 0.37 -16.46
C LYS A 61 6.89 -0.57 -16.65
N ASN A 62 7.22 -0.94 -17.89
CA ASN A 62 8.36 -1.80 -18.19
C ASN A 62 9.66 -1.11 -17.77
N GLU A 63 9.86 0.14 -18.21
CA GLU A 63 11.02 0.95 -17.85
C GLU A 63 11.12 1.15 -16.33
N LEU A 64 10.00 1.49 -15.67
CA LEU A 64 9.97 1.61 -14.21
C LEU A 64 10.35 0.30 -13.49
N ASN A 65 9.97 -0.86 -14.04
CA ASN A 65 10.35 -2.16 -13.49
C ASN A 65 11.86 -2.43 -13.65
N GLU A 66 12.44 -2.04 -14.78
CA GLU A 66 13.89 -2.13 -15.02
C GLU A 66 14.67 -1.23 -14.06
N LEU A 67 14.27 0.05 -13.93
CA LEU A 67 14.90 0.97 -12.98
C LEU A 67 14.76 0.50 -11.53
N ARG A 68 13.65 -0.14 -11.16
CA ARG A 68 13.49 -0.77 -9.84
C ARG A 68 14.40 -1.98 -9.65
N ALA A 69 14.63 -2.78 -10.68
CA ALA A 69 15.60 -3.87 -10.62
C ALA A 69 17.02 -3.31 -10.48
N TYR A 70 17.39 -2.32 -11.28
CA TYR A 70 18.67 -1.63 -11.19
C TYR A 70 18.89 -0.96 -9.83
N GLN A 71 17.86 -0.31 -9.27
CA GLN A 71 17.89 0.25 -7.92
C GLN A 71 18.25 -0.82 -6.89
N ARG A 72 17.71 -2.04 -7.00
CA ARG A 72 18.04 -3.13 -6.06
C ARG A 72 19.52 -3.49 -6.16
N THR A 73 20.05 -3.61 -7.37
CA THR A 73 21.47 -3.89 -7.61
C THR A 73 22.35 -2.82 -6.98
N LEU A 74 22.04 -1.54 -7.20
CA LEU A 74 22.75 -0.42 -6.58
C LEU A 74 22.66 -0.45 -5.04
N MET A 75 21.50 -0.77 -4.50
CA MET A 75 21.31 -0.86 -3.05
C MET A 75 21.95 -2.11 -2.45
N SER A 76 22.17 -3.19 -3.18
CA SER A 76 22.85 -4.39 -2.67
C SER A 76 24.37 -4.32 -2.71
N ALA A 77 24.94 -3.31 -3.39
CA ALA A 77 26.38 -3.12 -3.43
C ALA A 77 26.93 -2.88 -2.01
N GLU A 78 28.11 -3.43 -1.74
CA GLU A 78 28.84 -3.22 -0.47
C GLU A 78 29.11 -1.72 -0.26
N ASN A 79 29.61 -1.06 -1.30
CA ASN A 79 29.81 0.39 -1.34
C ASN A 79 28.66 1.08 -2.08
N LEU A 80 27.90 1.92 -1.38
CA LEU A 80 26.79 2.69 -1.95
C LEU A 80 27.29 3.87 -2.79
N ASP A 81 27.05 3.81 -4.10
CA ASP A 81 27.21 4.96 -4.99
C ASP A 81 25.94 5.84 -4.94
N GLU A 82 25.93 6.77 -3.98
CA GLU A 82 24.79 7.68 -3.75
C GLU A 82 24.40 8.47 -5.00
N ARG A 83 25.38 8.90 -5.80
CA ARG A 83 25.12 9.69 -7.01
C ARG A 83 24.33 8.88 -8.02
N LYS A 84 24.76 7.64 -8.30
CA LYS A 84 24.02 6.74 -9.20
C LYS A 84 22.63 6.41 -8.66
N ILE A 85 22.51 6.20 -7.36
CA ILE A 85 21.21 5.92 -6.72
C ILE A 85 20.27 7.13 -6.85
N PHE A 86 20.75 8.35 -6.60
CA PHE A 86 19.93 9.56 -6.70
C PHE A 86 19.47 9.80 -8.14
N VAL A 87 20.35 9.65 -9.12
CA VAL A 87 19.98 9.74 -10.55
C VAL A 87 18.91 8.71 -10.89
N ASN A 88 19.03 7.48 -10.40
CA ASN A 88 18.02 6.44 -10.65
C ASN A 88 16.68 6.75 -9.96
N ILE A 89 16.70 7.29 -8.73
CA ILE A 89 15.50 7.76 -8.01
C ILE A 89 14.79 8.89 -8.77
N ASP A 90 15.55 9.82 -9.34
CA ASP A 90 15.03 10.92 -10.15
C ASP A 90 14.28 10.40 -11.38
N LYS A 91 14.89 9.47 -12.12
CA LYS A 91 14.25 8.80 -13.27
C LYS A 91 12.99 8.04 -12.86
N MET A 92 13.06 7.26 -11.78
CA MET A 92 11.90 6.51 -11.28
C MET A 92 10.75 7.43 -10.89
N THR A 93 11.05 8.55 -10.23
CA THR A 93 10.03 9.52 -9.81
C THR A 93 9.36 10.17 -11.03
N ALA A 94 10.14 10.51 -12.07
CA ALA A 94 9.60 11.07 -13.31
C ALA A 94 8.62 10.11 -13.99
N LEU A 95 8.96 8.82 -14.10
CA LEU A 95 8.04 7.81 -14.66
C LEU A 95 6.82 7.56 -13.77
N GLU A 96 6.99 7.55 -12.44
CA GLU A 96 5.86 7.44 -11.51
C GLU A 96 4.90 8.63 -11.63
N LYS A 97 5.45 9.85 -11.81
CA LYS A 97 4.65 11.04 -12.14
C LYS A 97 3.87 10.85 -13.44
N GLN A 98 4.53 10.44 -14.52
CA GLN A 98 3.85 10.18 -15.80
C GLN A 98 2.71 9.15 -15.66
N LEU A 99 2.92 8.06 -14.90
CA LEU A 99 1.85 7.10 -14.62
C LEU A 99 0.68 7.70 -13.83
N MET A 100 0.96 8.61 -12.89
CA MET A 100 -0.09 9.30 -12.13
C MET A 100 -0.86 10.29 -13.01
N GLU A 101 -0.19 10.99 -13.92
CA GLU A 101 -0.84 11.87 -14.92
C GLU A 101 -1.80 11.08 -15.81
N GLU A 102 -1.37 9.94 -16.35
CA GLU A 102 -2.22 9.06 -17.15
C GLU A 102 -3.42 8.52 -16.37
N GLN A 103 -3.24 8.24 -15.08
CA GLN A 103 -4.34 7.82 -14.20
C GLN A 103 -5.34 8.95 -13.98
N ILE A 104 -4.86 10.17 -13.78
CA ILE A 104 -5.69 11.37 -13.65
C ILE A 104 -6.47 11.60 -14.95
N ASN A 105 -5.78 11.59 -16.10
CA ASN A 105 -6.41 11.77 -17.41
C ASN A 105 -7.52 10.74 -17.64
N ARG A 106 -7.24 9.46 -17.38
CA ARG A 106 -8.26 8.40 -17.44
C ARG A 106 -9.42 8.69 -16.49
N ARG A 107 -9.15 9.06 -15.23
CA ARG A 107 -10.19 9.33 -14.24
C ARG A 107 -11.09 10.49 -14.69
N LEU A 108 -10.50 11.58 -15.18
CA LEU A 108 -11.23 12.74 -15.70
C LEU A 108 -12.08 12.36 -16.92
N ALA A 109 -11.51 11.63 -17.88
CA ALA A 109 -12.24 11.17 -19.07
C ALA A 109 -13.44 10.27 -18.70
N THR A 110 -13.28 9.39 -17.71
CA THR A 110 -14.36 8.51 -17.27
C THR A 110 -15.37 9.18 -16.35
N LYS A 111 -15.06 10.35 -15.76
CA LYS A 111 -15.94 11.03 -14.81
C LYS A 111 -17.26 11.46 -15.45
N GLY A 112 -17.21 11.92 -16.70
CA GLY A 112 -18.40 12.31 -17.47
C GLY A 112 -19.28 11.12 -17.90
N LEU A 113 -18.80 9.89 -17.77
CA LEU A 113 -19.56 8.69 -18.18
C LEU A 113 -20.52 8.21 -17.09
N TRP A 114 -20.40 8.72 -15.88
CA TRP A 114 -21.15 8.27 -14.71
C TRP A 114 -22.22 9.27 -14.31
N CYS A 115 -23.39 8.79 -13.88
CA CYS A 115 -24.38 9.65 -13.26
C CYS A 115 -23.92 10.08 -11.85
N ASP A 116 -24.52 11.14 -11.30
CA ASP A 116 -24.15 11.68 -9.99
C ASP A 116 -24.24 10.63 -8.87
N GLU A 117 -25.23 9.74 -8.92
CA GLU A 117 -25.36 8.61 -7.98
C GLU A 117 -24.20 7.61 -8.11
N GLN A 118 -23.74 7.31 -9.34
CA GLN A 118 -22.59 6.45 -9.62
C GLN A 118 -21.29 7.07 -9.14
N CYS A 119 -21.11 8.37 -9.42
CA CYS A 119 -20.00 9.15 -8.90
C CYS A 119 -19.94 9.11 -7.38
N ASN A 120 -21.06 9.37 -6.71
CA ASN A 120 -21.15 9.35 -5.25
C ASN A 120 -20.85 7.96 -4.67
N PHE A 121 -21.39 6.90 -5.27
CA PHE A 121 -21.10 5.53 -4.84
C PHE A 121 -19.63 5.15 -5.02
N ASN A 122 -19.02 5.54 -6.14
CA ASN A 122 -17.61 5.28 -6.39
C ASN A 122 -16.69 6.09 -5.44
N ASN A 123 -17.03 7.34 -5.17
CA ASN A 123 -16.31 8.18 -4.22
C ASN A 123 -16.37 7.59 -2.80
N ARG A 124 -17.54 7.07 -2.37
CA ARG A 124 -17.71 6.39 -1.08
C ARG A 124 -16.92 5.10 -0.94
N ARG A 125 -16.62 4.38 -2.04
CA ARG A 125 -15.77 3.17 -2.00
C ARG A 125 -14.32 3.48 -1.64
N GLY A 126 -13.81 4.66 -2.04
CA GLY A 126 -12.48 5.14 -1.66
C GLY A 126 -12.41 5.64 -0.21
N ASP A 127 -13.56 6.04 0.34
CA ASP A 127 -13.73 6.56 1.69
C ASP A 127 -14.19 5.55 2.72
N HIS A 128 -14.32 4.28 2.36
CA HIS A 128 -14.29 3.27 3.40
C HIS A 128 -12.97 3.48 4.13
N PRO A 129 -13.00 3.88 5.43
CA PRO A 129 -11.83 3.73 6.26
C PRO A 129 -11.51 2.27 6.03
N MET A 130 -10.32 1.99 5.50
CA MET A 130 -9.79 0.64 5.54
C MET A 130 -9.99 0.24 6.99
N MET A 131 -11.07 -0.50 7.28
CA MET A 131 -11.44 -0.94 8.62
C MET A 131 -10.29 -1.85 8.97
N ARG A 132 -9.29 -1.20 9.56
CA ARG A 132 -7.91 -1.61 9.56
C ARG A 132 -7.91 -2.76 10.51
N ASN A 133 -7.97 -3.97 9.97
CA ASN A 133 -7.65 -5.16 10.73
C ASN A 133 -8.50 -5.36 12.00
N GLN A 134 -9.78 -5.01 11.99
CA GLN A 134 -10.70 -5.70 12.90
C GLN A 134 -10.94 -7.10 12.32
N ASN A 135 -10.00 -7.99 12.65
CA ASN A 135 -10.24 -9.43 12.80
C ASN A 135 -11.27 -9.69 13.93
N MET A 136 -12.36 -8.93 13.97
CA MET A 136 -13.58 -9.29 14.67
C MET A 136 -14.24 -10.38 13.81
N LYS A 137 -13.66 -11.59 13.85
CA LYS A 137 -14.47 -12.78 13.65
C LYS A 137 -15.53 -12.70 14.76
N PRO A 138 -16.83 -12.66 14.46
CA PRO A 138 -17.85 -12.86 15.47
C PRO A 138 -17.86 -14.37 15.80
N GLY A 139 -16.78 -14.84 16.42
CA GLY A 139 -16.68 -16.18 16.99
C GLY A 139 -17.27 -16.12 18.38
N ARG A 140 -18.48 -16.65 18.51
CA ARG A 140 -19.32 -16.68 19.72
C ARG A 140 -18.75 -17.47 20.92
N ASP A 141 -17.48 -17.87 20.92
CA ASP A 141 -16.91 -18.72 21.98
C ASP A 141 -15.60 -18.16 22.54
N ARG A 142 -15.69 -17.25 23.51
CA ARG A 142 -14.61 -17.06 24.51
C ARG A 142 -15.09 -16.27 25.73
N MET A 143 -15.90 -16.91 26.56
CA MET A 143 -15.97 -16.62 28.00
C MET A 143 -14.72 -17.18 28.74
N HIS A 144 -13.53 -16.78 28.32
CA HIS A 144 -12.32 -16.94 29.13
C HIS A 144 -11.59 -15.60 29.25
N ARG A 145 -12.23 -14.70 29.99
CA ARG A 145 -11.59 -13.63 30.75
C ARG A 145 -10.66 -14.30 31.77
N GLY A 146 -9.39 -14.42 31.43
CA GLY A 146 -8.36 -14.94 32.33
C GLY A 146 -6.96 -14.76 31.75
N LYS A 147 -6.28 -13.68 32.16
CA LYS A 147 -4.82 -13.56 32.22
C LYS A 147 -4.01 -13.75 30.91
N ARG A 148 -4.28 -12.97 29.86
CA ARG A 148 -3.34 -12.82 28.73
C ARG A 148 -3.17 -11.38 28.22
N ALA A 149 -3.45 -10.38 29.06
CA ALA A 149 -3.30 -8.97 28.70
C ALA A 149 -1.82 -8.49 28.69
N ASP A 150 -0.92 -9.18 29.40
CA ASP A 150 0.47 -8.69 29.58
C ASP A 150 1.52 -9.31 28.64
N GLN A 151 1.12 -10.15 27.69
CA GLN A 151 2.08 -10.93 26.87
C GLN A 151 2.04 -10.62 25.37
N ILE A 152 1.35 -9.57 24.93
CA ILE A 152 1.32 -9.12 23.52
C ILE A 152 2.08 -7.80 23.30
N PHE A 153 2.56 -7.15 24.36
CA PHE A 153 3.85 -6.42 24.32
C PHE A 153 5.00 -7.43 24.39
N ARG A 154 4.96 -8.50 23.58
CA ARG A 154 6.17 -9.24 23.23
C ARG A 154 7.09 -8.18 22.69
N LYS A 155 8.09 -7.77 23.50
CA LYS A 155 9.32 -7.09 23.11
C LYS A 155 9.62 -7.64 21.73
N GLY A 156 9.21 -6.89 20.72
CA GLY A 156 9.30 -7.33 19.36
C GLY A 156 10.79 -7.54 19.19
N LYS A 157 11.22 -8.79 19.07
CA LYS A 157 12.55 -9.14 18.62
C LYS A 157 12.65 -8.41 17.29
N GLY A 158 13.15 -7.18 17.34
CA GLY A 158 13.21 -6.29 16.21
C GLY A 158 14.01 -7.01 15.15
N CYS A 159 13.83 -6.66 13.89
CA CYS A 159 14.70 -7.17 12.84
C CYS A 159 16.20 -6.99 13.19
N THR A 160 16.56 -6.10 14.12
CA THR A 160 17.90 -5.89 14.64
C THR A 160 18.47 -7.03 15.49
N ASN A 161 17.65 -7.82 16.21
CA ASN A 161 18.17 -8.82 17.15
C ASN A 161 18.96 -9.96 16.48
N GLY A 162 18.87 -10.10 15.15
CA GLY A 162 19.64 -11.07 14.39
C GLY A 162 20.99 -10.57 13.88
N LEU A 163 21.43 -9.35 14.25
CA LEU A 163 22.75 -8.82 13.85
C LEU A 163 23.78 -8.88 14.99
N GLY A 164 23.39 -9.15 16.23
CA GLY A 164 24.34 -9.16 17.36
C GLY A 164 25.01 -7.80 17.55
N LEU A 165 24.22 -6.73 17.59
CA LEU A 165 24.71 -5.36 17.71
C LEU A 165 25.27 -5.12 19.11
N SER A 166 26.36 -4.35 19.20
CA SER A 166 26.84 -3.83 20.49
C SER A 166 25.92 -2.72 21.01
N GLU A 167 25.92 -2.48 22.32
CA GLU A 167 25.13 -1.41 22.96
C GLU A 167 25.37 -0.04 22.29
N LYS A 168 26.62 0.28 21.98
CA LYS A 168 27.00 1.52 21.27
C LYS A 168 26.36 1.61 19.87
N GLN A 169 26.36 0.51 19.11
CA GLN A 169 25.73 0.48 17.78
C GLN A 169 24.19 0.60 17.89
N GLU A 170 23.58 0.04 18.94
CA GLU A 170 22.14 0.17 19.18
C GLU A 170 21.74 1.63 19.47
N GLU A 171 22.51 2.32 20.32
CA GLU A 171 22.33 3.74 20.60
C GLU A 171 22.45 4.60 19.34
N GLN A 172 23.52 4.41 18.56
CA GLN A 172 23.72 5.12 17.29
C GLN A 172 22.57 4.85 16.31
N MET A 173 22.07 3.61 16.22
CA MET A 173 20.93 3.30 15.38
C MET A 173 19.64 3.96 15.86
N GLN A 174 19.44 4.10 17.17
CA GLN A 174 18.29 4.80 17.72
C GLN A 174 18.36 6.29 17.38
N GLU A 175 19.54 6.91 17.53
CA GLU A 175 19.78 8.30 17.18
C GLU A 175 19.52 8.55 15.68
N LEU A 176 20.07 7.74 14.79
CA LEU A 176 19.82 7.84 13.34
C LEU A 176 18.34 7.70 12.99
N ARG A 177 17.61 6.79 13.66
CA ARG A 177 16.16 6.64 13.44
C ARG A 177 15.39 7.90 13.83
N MET A 178 15.72 8.49 14.97
CA MET A 178 15.10 9.73 15.44
C MET A 178 15.45 10.90 14.51
N ALA A 179 16.72 11.03 14.11
CA ALA A 179 17.18 12.05 13.18
C ALA A 179 16.44 11.95 11.83
N HIS A 180 16.39 10.77 11.21
CA HIS A 180 15.64 10.56 9.96
C HIS A 180 14.13 10.76 10.14
N GLN A 181 13.56 10.38 11.28
CA GLN A 181 12.15 10.64 11.58
C GLN A 181 11.85 12.15 11.60
N ASN A 182 12.66 12.93 12.32
CA ASN A 182 12.52 14.37 12.41
C ASN A 182 12.74 15.04 11.05
N ALA A 183 13.81 14.66 10.34
CA ALA A 183 14.14 15.20 9.01
C ALA A 183 13.04 14.93 7.97
N THR A 184 12.28 13.84 8.12
CA THR A 184 11.20 13.48 7.18
C THR A 184 9.80 13.80 7.71
N GLN A 185 9.66 14.40 8.89
CA GLN A 185 8.35 14.66 9.50
C GLN A 185 7.53 15.65 8.67
N ASN A 186 8.06 16.86 8.46
CA ASN A 186 7.38 17.92 7.71
C ASN A 186 7.02 17.46 6.28
N LEU A 187 7.92 16.72 5.63
CA LEU A 187 7.68 16.15 4.29
C LEU A 187 6.51 15.16 4.27
N ARG A 188 6.36 14.34 5.32
CA ARG A 188 5.25 13.37 5.42
C ARG A 188 3.92 14.06 5.71
N GLU A 189 3.93 15.07 6.57
CA GLU A 189 2.76 15.89 6.88
C GLU A 189 2.28 16.62 5.62
N GLU A 190 3.18 17.32 4.93
CA GLU A 190 2.87 18.00 3.67
C GLU A 190 2.36 17.01 2.59
N MET A 191 3.01 15.85 2.44
CA MET A 191 2.54 14.82 1.50
C MET A 191 1.12 14.32 1.85
N GLN A 192 0.77 14.24 3.13
CA GLN A 192 -0.57 13.84 3.57
C GLN A 192 -1.60 14.90 3.21
N GLU A 193 -1.30 16.17 3.46
CA GLU A 193 -2.16 17.31 3.08
C GLU A 193 -2.38 17.38 1.58
N LEU A 194 -1.30 17.27 0.77
CA LEU A 194 -1.39 17.29 -0.69
C LEU A 194 -2.20 16.11 -1.24
N ARG A 195 -2.16 14.94 -0.61
CA ARG A 195 -2.99 13.80 -1.01
C ARG A 195 -4.47 14.03 -0.70
N LEU A 196 -4.78 14.67 0.43
CA LEU A 196 -6.15 15.07 0.74
C LEU A 196 -6.63 16.12 -0.26
N LYS A 197 -5.83 17.16 -0.53
CA LYS A 197 -6.11 18.17 -1.55
C LYS A 197 -6.32 17.56 -2.93
N GLN A 198 -5.47 16.62 -3.35
CA GLN A 198 -5.60 15.89 -4.61
C GLN A 198 -6.96 15.20 -4.74
N LYS A 199 -7.41 14.60 -3.63
CA LYS A 199 -8.68 13.89 -3.58
C LYS A 199 -9.85 14.86 -3.66
N HIS A 200 -9.79 16.01 -2.97
CA HIS A 200 -10.79 17.08 -3.10
C HIS A 200 -10.88 17.58 -4.54
N LEU A 201 -9.75 17.98 -5.15
CA LEU A 201 -9.70 18.46 -6.54
C LEU A 201 -10.28 17.47 -7.55
N LEU A 202 -10.05 16.16 -7.37
CA LEU A 202 -10.60 15.12 -8.25
C LEU A 202 -12.11 14.90 -8.05
N ASN A 203 -12.63 15.24 -6.87
CA ASN A 203 -14.04 15.06 -6.52
C ASN A 203 -14.89 16.29 -6.83
N ASP A 204 -14.29 17.48 -6.99
CA ASP A 204 -14.98 18.72 -7.37
C ASP A 204 -15.87 18.54 -8.61
N GLU A 205 -17.03 19.22 -8.64
CA GLU A 205 -18.00 19.11 -9.75
C GLU A 205 -17.36 19.44 -11.11
N LYS A 206 -16.48 20.43 -11.13
CA LYS A 206 -15.70 20.86 -12.30
C LYS A 206 -14.20 20.80 -11.98
N PRO A 207 -13.55 19.64 -12.07
CA PRO A 207 -12.14 19.49 -11.73
C PRO A 207 -11.26 20.39 -12.60
N ASN A 208 -10.47 21.26 -11.97
CA ASN A 208 -9.45 22.02 -12.68
C ASN A 208 -8.22 21.15 -12.92
N LYS A 209 -7.97 20.79 -14.19
CA LYS A 209 -6.84 19.94 -14.59
C LYS A 209 -5.49 20.54 -14.19
N ASN A 210 -5.32 21.86 -14.29
CA ASN A 210 -4.05 22.51 -14.00
C ASN A 210 -3.73 22.46 -12.50
N ASP A 211 -4.72 22.68 -11.63
CA ASP A 211 -4.54 22.59 -10.18
C ASP A 211 -4.20 21.16 -9.74
N ILE A 212 -4.85 20.18 -10.37
CA ILE A 212 -4.57 18.76 -10.16
C ILE A 212 -3.13 18.41 -10.53
N LEU A 213 -2.66 18.86 -11.71
CA LEU A 213 -1.30 18.58 -12.17
C LEU A 213 -0.25 19.33 -11.34
N GLY A 214 -0.50 20.59 -10.97
CA GLY A 214 0.40 21.33 -10.07
C GLY A 214 0.51 20.70 -8.68
N ASN A 215 -0.59 20.16 -8.16
CA ASN A 215 -0.57 19.41 -6.89
C ASN A 215 0.19 18.08 -7.02
N LEU A 216 0.05 17.38 -8.15
CA LEU A 216 0.81 16.16 -8.46
C LEU A 216 2.31 16.43 -8.53
N ASP A 217 2.72 17.53 -9.15
CA ASP A 217 4.13 17.93 -9.23
C ASP A 217 4.75 18.06 -7.84
N ARG A 218 4.04 18.72 -6.93
CA ARG A 218 4.48 18.85 -5.53
C ARG A 218 4.57 17.50 -4.83
N ILE A 219 3.59 16.61 -5.01
CA ILE A 219 3.62 15.24 -4.47
C ILE A 219 4.86 14.50 -4.97
N SER A 220 5.13 14.54 -6.28
CA SER A 220 6.26 13.83 -6.88
C SER A 220 7.61 14.35 -6.35
N SER A 221 7.74 15.67 -6.16
CA SER A 221 8.93 16.30 -5.58
C SER A 221 9.18 15.83 -4.14
N ILE A 222 8.15 15.77 -3.30
CA ILE A 222 8.29 15.27 -1.92
C ILE A 222 8.61 13.77 -1.90
N GLN A 223 8.00 12.97 -2.78
CA GLN A 223 8.33 11.54 -2.89
C GLN A 223 9.81 11.33 -3.24
N ASN A 224 10.34 12.15 -4.14
CA ASN A 224 11.76 12.14 -4.51
C ASN A 224 12.66 12.45 -3.31
N GLN A 225 12.35 13.53 -2.57
CA GLN A 225 13.09 13.93 -1.37
C GLN A 225 13.07 12.83 -0.30
N LEU A 226 11.89 12.28 0.00
CA LEU A 226 11.74 11.18 0.96
C LEU A 226 12.50 9.91 0.53
N ALA A 227 12.58 9.63 -0.77
CA ALA A 227 13.36 8.51 -1.29
C ALA A 227 14.87 8.74 -1.11
N LYS A 228 15.37 9.96 -1.38
CA LYS A 228 16.77 10.35 -1.16
C LYS A 228 17.16 10.30 0.31
N GLU A 229 16.34 10.84 1.22
CA GLU A 229 16.57 10.77 2.66
C GLU A 229 16.63 9.34 3.20
N ARG A 230 15.80 8.44 2.65
CA ARG A 230 15.87 7.02 2.99
C ARG A 230 17.22 6.39 2.62
N VAL A 231 17.78 6.76 1.46
CA VAL A 231 19.08 6.25 1.01
C VAL A 231 20.21 6.76 1.90
N LYS A 232 20.21 8.05 2.24
CA LYS A 232 21.18 8.64 3.17
C LYS A 232 21.18 7.92 4.51
N ASN A 233 20.01 7.80 5.14
CA ASN A 233 19.86 7.06 6.40
C ASN A 233 20.29 5.59 6.27
N GLN A 234 20.02 4.92 5.14
CA GLN A 234 20.51 3.56 4.92
C GLN A 234 22.03 3.48 4.80
N LYS A 235 22.70 4.47 4.23
CA LYS A 235 24.16 4.54 4.17
C LYS A 235 24.76 4.75 5.55
N GLU A 236 24.21 5.68 6.33
CA GLU A 236 24.64 5.94 7.70
C GLU A 236 24.52 4.69 8.58
N ILE A 237 23.43 3.94 8.44
CA ILE A 237 23.27 2.65 9.11
C ILE A 237 24.39 1.67 8.71
N ARG A 238 24.75 1.59 7.43
CA ARG A 238 25.83 0.67 6.98
C ARG A 238 27.18 1.05 7.56
N ASN A 239 27.46 2.33 7.75
CA ASN A 239 28.72 2.80 8.30
C ASN A 239 28.92 2.41 9.77
N ILE A 240 27.84 2.10 10.50
CA ILE A 240 27.88 1.66 11.90
C ILE A 240 28.13 0.15 12.02
N LEU A 241 27.80 -0.63 10.99
CA LEU A 241 27.90 -2.09 11.01
C LEU A 241 29.33 -2.54 10.75
N ASP A 242 29.77 -3.59 11.43
CA ASP A 242 31.00 -4.29 11.05
C ASP A 242 30.79 -5.09 9.74
N LYS A 243 31.87 -5.70 9.22
CA LYS A 243 31.84 -6.43 7.95
C LYS A 243 30.86 -7.62 7.97
N ASP A 244 30.85 -8.41 9.05
CA ASP A 244 30.01 -9.61 9.15
C ASP A 244 28.53 -9.23 9.31
N GLN A 245 28.26 -8.23 10.15
CA GLN A 245 26.94 -7.61 10.31
C GLN A 245 26.44 -7.01 9.01
N LEU A 246 27.32 -6.35 8.24
CA LEU A 246 26.97 -5.78 6.94
C LEU A 246 26.60 -6.87 5.93
N VAL A 247 27.36 -7.97 5.86
CA VAL A 247 27.01 -9.14 5.03
C VAL A 247 25.66 -9.73 5.45
N LEU A 248 25.40 -9.88 6.76
CA LEU A 248 24.11 -10.34 7.27
C LEU A 248 22.98 -9.33 6.99
N PHE A 249 23.27 -8.04 6.98
CA PHE A 249 22.32 -6.98 6.68
C PHE A 249 21.95 -6.98 5.20
N LEU A 250 22.93 -7.12 4.29
CA LEU A 250 22.75 -7.16 2.84
C LEU A 250 22.13 -8.46 2.34
N SER A 251 22.44 -9.60 2.97
CA SER A 251 21.89 -10.91 2.61
C SER A 251 20.40 -11.05 2.96
N ARG A 252 19.88 -10.21 3.86
CA ARG A 252 18.45 -10.20 4.16
C ARG A 252 17.69 -9.80 2.89
N PRO A 253 16.79 -10.65 2.40
CA PRO A 253 16.00 -10.30 1.24
C PRO A 253 15.27 -9.00 1.59
N HIS A 254 15.47 -7.97 0.78
CA HIS A 254 14.69 -6.75 0.88
C HIS A 254 13.22 -7.18 0.79
N ARG A 255 12.56 -7.34 1.95
CA ARG A 255 11.15 -7.69 2.06
C ARG A 255 10.37 -6.43 1.69
N MET A 256 10.52 -5.96 0.45
CA MET A 256 9.43 -5.27 -0.21
C MET A 256 8.29 -6.27 -0.20
N GLN A 257 7.30 -6.02 0.64
CA GLN A 257 6.16 -6.90 0.92
C GLN A 257 5.79 -7.70 -0.33
N LYS A 258 6.10 -9.01 -0.35
CA LYS A 258 5.61 -9.95 -1.38
C LYS A 258 4.07 -9.92 -1.49
N ASN A 259 3.39 -9.36 -0.48
CA ASN A 259 1.96 -9.10 -0.44
C ASN A 259 1.48 -7.96 -1.36
N GLY A 260 2.38 -7.23 -2.04
CA GLY A 260 2.02 -6.14 -2.96
C GLY A 260 1.44 -6.61 -4.30
N LYS A 261 1.72 -7.84 -4.74
CA LYS A 261 1.16 -8.38 -6.00
C LYS A 261 -0.37 -8.52 -5.97
N ALA A 262 -1.00 -8.54 -4.79
CA ALA A 262 -2.46 -8.65 -4.67
C ALA A 262 -3.20 -7.31 -4.44
N ARG A 263 -2.48 -6.18 -4.26
CA ARG A 263 -3.12 -4.88 -3.97
C ARG A 263 -2.99 -3.82 -5.05
N MET A 264 -2.05 -3.94 -5.99
CA MET A 264 -1.92 -3.01 -7.12
C MET A 264 -3.07 -3.15 -8.15
N SER A 265 -3.93 -4.17 -8.05
CA SER A 265 -5.07 -4.36 -8.95
C SER A 265 -6.45 -4.20 -8.29
N LYS A 266 -6.53 -3.83 -7.00
CA LYS A 266 -7.81 -3.81 -6.25
C LYS A 266 -8.07 -2.58 -5.37
N CYS A 267 -7.18 -1.60 -5.40
CA CYS A 267 -7.52 -0.25 -4.95
C CYS A 267 -7.20 0.67 -6.14
N PHE A 268 -8.17 1.53 -6.48
CA PHE A 268 -8.25 2.40 -7.66
C PHE A 268 -8.91 1.76 -8.88
#